data_AF-A0A0C2HD10-F1
#
_entry.id   AF-A0A0C2HD10-F1
#
_cell.length_a   1.000
_cell.length_b   1.000
_cell.length_c   1.000
_cell.angle_alpha   90.00
_cell.angle_beta   90.00
_cell.angle_gamma   90.00
#
_symmetry.space_group_name_H-M   'P 1'
#
loop_
_entity.id
_entity.type
_entity.pdbx_description
1 polymer ?
#
loop_
_entity_poly.entity_id
_entity_poly.type
_entity_poly.pdbx_seq_one_letter_code
_entity_poly.pdbx_strand_id
1 'polypeptide(L)'
;MDWWNDDEERQQWRIPDKNGKRQLNINSDVYLAQRDRLHAAIKKKRPRKKNRIIFHHDNARPHVERRVVESIAKKGWKLLPHPP
;
A
#
# COMPACT_ATOMS: atom_id res chain seq x y z
N MET A 1 -21.84 -3.30 -16.52
CA MET A 1 -20.37 -3.36 -16.72
C MET A 1 -19.77 -2.84 -15.43
N ASP A 2 -19.61 -3.73 -14.46
CA ASP A 2 -19.23 -3.34 -13.10
C ASP A 2 -17.72 -3.20 -13.04
N TRP A 3 -17.26 -1.95 -12.97
CA TRP A 3 -15.85 -1.54 -12.81
C TRP A 3 -15.15 -2.12 -11.56
N TRP A 4 -15.85 -2.90 -10.74
CA TRP A 4 -15.38 -3.50 -9.49
C TRP A 4 -15.06 -5.00 -9.59
N ASN A 5 -15.37 -5.66 -10.71
CA ASN A 5 -15.33 -7.12 -10.88
C ASN A 5 -14.19 -7.66 -11.75
N ASP A 6 -13.16 -6.86 -12.06
CA ASP A 6 -11.91 -7.42 -12.62
C ASP A 6 -11.14 -8.14 -11.51
N ASP A 7 -11.49 -9.41 -11.30
CA ASP A 7 -10.86 -10.28 -10.32
C ASP A 7 -9.34 -10.43 -10.57
N GLU A 8 -8.87 -10.29 -11.81
CA GLU A 8 -7.43 -10.32 -12.12
C GLU A 8 -6.63 -9.17 -11.49
N GLU A 9 -7.09 -7.92 -11.60
CA GLU A 9 -6.42 -6.81 -10.90
C GLU A 9 -6.52 -7.00 -9.38
N ARG A 10 -7.65 -7.51 -8.87
CA ARG A 10 -7.79 -7.80 -7.43
C ARG A 10 -6.81 -8.86 -6.94
N GLN A 11 -6.58 -9.92 -7.71
CA GLN A 11 -5.59 -10.95 -7.36
C GLN A 11 -4.16 -10.38 -7.40
N GLN A 12 -3.85 -9.47 -8.34
CA GLN A 12 -2.54 -8.81 -8.41
C GLN A 12 -2.19 -8.02 -7.14
N TRP A 13 -3.17 -7.45 -6.45
CA TRP A 13 -2.94 -6.65 -5.25
C TRP A 13 -2.95 -7.46 -3.94
N ARG A 14 -3.27 -8.76 -3.99
CA ARG A 14 -3.27 -9.64 -2.81
C ARG A 14 -1.86 -10.07 -2.44
N ILE A 15 -1.52 -9.93 -1.15
CA ILE A 15 -0.31 -10.51 -0.58
C ILE A 15 -0.70 -11.85 0.07
N PRO A 16 -0.38 -13.01 -0.55
CA PRO A 16 -0.64 -14.29 0.06
C PRO A 16 0.24 -14.50 1.29
N ASP A 17 -0.19 -15.37 2.21
CA ASP A 17 0.65 -15.84 3.31
C ASP A 17 1.72 -16.83 2.82
N LYS A 18 2.55 -17.32 3.75
CA LYS A 18 3.60 -18.32 3.47
C LYS A 18 3.09 -19.61 2.82
N ASN A 19 1.79 -19.90 2.91
CA ASN A 19 1.15 -21.09 2.35
C ASN A 19 0.35 -20.78 1.07
N GLY A 20 0.49 -19.57 0.50
CA GLY A 20 -0.26 -19.17 -0.68
C GLY A 20 -1.72 -18.78 -0.40
N LYS A 21 -2.16 -18.77 0.87
CA LYS A 21 -3.54 -18.46 1.22
C LYS A 21 -3.75 -16.95 1.36
N ARG A 22 -5.00 -16.53 1.17
CA ARG A 22 -5.46 -15.15 1.38
C ARG A 22 -5.25 -14.74 2.83
N GLN A 23 -4.55 -13.64 3.05
CA GLN A 23 -4.51 -13.01 4.36
C GLN A 23 -5.83 -12.29 4.65
N LEU A 24 -6.45 -12.63 5.78
CA LEU A 24 -7.72 -12.05 6.23
C LEU A 24 -7.50 -10.75 7.02
N ASN A 25 -6.36 -10.64 7.72
CA ASN A 25 -6.01 -9.48 8.53
C ASN A 25 -4.78 -8.80 7.92
N ILE A 26 -4.84 -7.48 7.78
CA ILE A 26 -3.69 -6.68 7.36
C ILE A 26 -2.87 -6.36 8.60
N ASN A 27 -1.80 -7.14 8.82
CA ASN A 27 -0.74 -6.72 9.73
C ASN A 27 0.23 -5.79 9.00
N SER A 28 1.22 -5.25 9.70
CA SER A 28 2.12 -4.27 9.10
C SER A 28 3.08 -4.87 8.06
N ASP A 29 3.38 -6.18 8.11
CA ASP A 29 4.17 -6.85 7.06
C ASP A 29 3.40 -6.92 5.75
N VAL A 30 2.12 -7.29 5.82
CA VAL A 30 1.20 -7.25 4.67
C VAL A 30 1.10 -5.84 4.12
N TYR A 31 0.90 -4.87 5.01
CA TYR A 31 0.76 -3.47 4.62
C TYR A 31 2.02 -2.94 3.92
N LEU A 32 3.21 -3.26 4.43
CA LEU A 32 4.48 -2.90 3.81
C LEU A 32 4.62 -3.50 2.42
N ALA A 33 4.32 -4.79 2.25
CA ALA A 33 4.37 -5.47 0.96
C ALA A 33 3.38 -4.87 -0.06
N GLN A 34 2.17 -4.53 0.37
CA GLN A 34 1.19 -3.82 -0.47
C GLN A 34 1.73 -2.45 -0.90
N ARG A 35 2.38 -1.72 0.01
CA ARG A 35 2.98 -0.42 -0.30
C ARG A 35 4.16 -0.51 -1.26
N ASP A 36 4.94 -1.57 -1.21
CA ASP A 36 6.02 -1.82 -2.18
C ASP A 36 5.45 -2.05 -3.59
N ARG A 37 4.39 -2.85 -3.70
CA ARG A 37 3.66 -3.02 -4.97
C ARG A 37 3.07 -1.70 -5.45
N LEU A 38 2.49 -0.90 -4.55
CA LEU A 38 1.95 0.42 -4.89
C LEU A 38 3.03 1.34 -5.44
N HIS A 39 4.21 1.35 -4.81
CA HIS A 39 5.33 2.16 -5.26
C HIS A 39 5.82 1.75 -6.65
N ALA A 40 5.92 0.45 -6.93
CA ALA A 40 6.25 -0.06 -8.25
C ALA A 40 5.18 0.33 -9.30
N ALA A 41 3.91 0.20 -8.96
CA ALA A 41 2.82 0.56 -9.85
C ALA A 41 2.76 2.06 -10.13
N ILE A 42 3.03 2.93 -9.14
CA ILE A 42 3.13 4.38 -9.35
C ILE A 42 4.27 4.70 -10.32
N LYS A 43 5.44 4.07 -10.17
CA LYS A 43 6.57 4.26 -11.10
C LYS A 43 6.21 3.86 -12.53
N LYS A 44 5.46 2.77 -12.71
CA LYS A 44 5.02 2.27 -14.02
C LYS A 44 3.88 3.08 -14.62
N LYS A 45 2.76 3.22 -13.89
CA LYS A 45 1.51 3.84 -14.36
C LYS A 45 1.56 5.38 -14.34
N ARG A 46 2.42 6.00 -13.51
CA ARG A 46 2.48 7.46 -13.31
C ARG A 46 3.93 8.01 -13.25
N PRO A 47 4.78 7.77 -14.26
CA PRO A 47 6.21 8.09 -14.21
C PRO A 47 6.52 9.57 -14.01
N ARG A 48 5.68 10.48 -14.50
CA ARG A 48 5.84 11.95 -14.34
C ARG A 48 5.52 12.46 -12.93
N LYS A 49 4.74 11.72 -12.13
CA LYS A 49 4.29 12.14 -10.78
C LYS A 49 4.97 11.38 -9.64
N LYS A 50 5.84 10.40 -9.96
CA LYS A 50 6.46 9.50 -8.99
C LYS A 50 7.30 10.18 -7.89
N ASN A 51 7.79 11.41 -8.14
CA ASN A 51 8.64 12.16 -7.20
C ASN A 51 7.86 13.12 -6.28
N ARG A 52 6.54 13.25 -6.44
CA ARG A 52 5.70 14.22 -5.70
C ARG A 52 4.48 13.52 -5.10
N ILE A 53 4.73 12.50 -4.28
CA ILE A 53 3.66 11.73 -3.65
C ILE A 53 3.32 12.34 -2.29
N ILE A 54 2.06 12.76 -2.14
CA ILE A 54 1.43 13.03 -0.86
C ILE A 54 0.56 11.81 -0.55
N PHE A 55 0.87 11.11 0.53
CA PHE A 55 0.23 9.88 0.94
C PHE A 55 -0.72 10.15 2.11
N HIS A 56 -1.95 9.67 2.00
CA HIS A 56 -2.99 9.83 3.02
C HIS A 56 -3.61 8.45 3.30
N HIS A 57 -3.72 8.09 4.57
CA HIS A 57 -4.36 6.88 5.06
C HIS A 57 -4.89 7.13 6.48
N ASP A 58 -5.69 6.20 6.98
CA ASP A 58 -6.24 6.21 8.33
C ASP A 58 -5.21 5.76 9.39
N ASN A 59 -5.52 6.02 10.67
CA ASN A 59 -4.63 5.71 11.80
C ASN A 59 -4.74 4.27 12.32
N ALA A 60 -5.17 3.31 11.49
CA ALA A 60 -5.22 1.90 11.91
C ALA A 60 -3.85 1.44 12.46
N ARG A 61 -3.87 0.61 13.50
CA ARG A 61 -2.65 0.12 14.20
C ARG A 61 -1.50 -0.31 13.27
N PRO A 62 -1.71 -1.12 12.20
CA PRO A 62 -0.62 -1.50 11.31
C PRO A 62 -0.07 -0.32 10.48
N HIS A 63 -0.82 0.76 10.29
CA HIS A 63 -0.43 1.90 9.46
C HIS A 63 0.43 2.92 10.21
N VAL A 64 0.23 3.04 11.53
CA VAL A 64 0.95 3.99 12.40
C VAL A 64 2.18 3.39 13.08
N GLU A 65 2.44 2.09 12.88
CA GLU A 65 3.64 1.46 13.43
C GLU A 65 4.91 2.13 12.88
N ARG A 66 5.92 2.30 13.75
CA ARG A 66 7.16 3.02 13.43
C ARG A 66 7.81 2.56 12.11
N ARG A 67 7.95 1.25 11.90
CA ARG A 67 8.54 0.69 10.67
C ARG A 67 7.79 1.08 9.40
N VAL A 68 6.47 1.26 9.51
CA VAL A 68 5.62 1.66 8.39
C VAL A 68 5.83 3.12 8.06
N VAL A 69 5.83 4.00 9.06
CA VAL A 69 6.09 5.44 8.91
C VAL A 69 7.50 5.69 8.37
N GLU A 70 8.52 5.02 8.91
CA GLU A 70 9.90 5.09 8.43
C GLU A 70 10.00 4.68 6.96
N SER A 71 9.29 3.62 6.57
CA SER A 71 9.24 3.19 5.18
C SER A 71 8.60 4.25 4.27
N ILE A 72 7.64 5.07 4.75
CA ILE A 72 7.01 6.13 3.94
C ILE A 72 8.04 7.21 3.64
N ALA A 73 8.78 7.64 4.68
CA ALA A 73 9.87 8.58 4.55
C ALA A 73 10.97 8.05 3.61
N LYS A 74 11.36 6.77 3.73
CA LYS A 74 12.37 6.13 2.86
C LYS A 74 11.99 6.13 1.37
N LYS A 75 10.69 6.12 1.06
CA LYS A 75 10.18 6.23 -0.33
C LYS A 75 10.09 7.68 -0.82
N GLY A 76 10.40 8.66 0.02
CA GLY A 76 10.30 10.09 -0.29
C GLY A 76 8.85 10.59 -0.37
N TRP A 77 7.91 9.89 0.26
CA TRP A 77 6.50 10.28 0.25
C TRP A 77 6.21 11.19 1.45
N LYS A 78 5.43 12.26 1.22
CA LYS A 78 4.93 13.12 2.30
C LYS A 78 3.69 12.49 2.91
N LEU A 79 3.72 12.11 4.18
CA LEU A 79 2.53 11.64 4.90
C LEU A 79 1.65 12.82 5.32
N LEU A 80 0.36 12.75 5.01
CA LEU A 80 -0.65 13.72 5.46
C LEU A 80 -1.22 13.27 6.81
N PRO A 81 -1.33 14.16 7.82
CA PRO A 81 -1.92 13.81 9.11
C PRO A 81 -3.40 13.46 8.94
N HIS A 82 -3.87 12.48 9.70
CA HIS A 82 -5.26 12.04 9.76
C HIS A 82 -5.79 12.15 11.20
N PRO A 83 -7.01 12.64 11.43
CA PRO A 83 -7.61 12.62 12.77
C PRO A 83 -7.87 11.18 13.26
N PRO A 84 -7.95 10.93 14.58
CA PRO A 84 -8.35 9.64 15.13
C PRO A 84 -9.79 9.26 14.82
#